data_AF-A0A3B5LT78-F1
#
_entry.id   AF-A0A3B5LT78-F1
#
_cell.length_a   1.000
_cell.length_b   1.000
_cell.length_c   1.000
_cell.angle_alpha   90.00
_cell.angle_beta   90.00
_cell.angle_gamma   90.00
#
_symmetry.space_group_name_H-M   'P 1'
#
loop_
_entity.id
_entity.type
_entity.pdbx_description
1 polymer ?
#
loop_
_entity_poly.entity_id
_entity_poly.type
_entity_poly.pdbx_seq_one_letter_code
_entity_poly.pdbx_strand_id
1 'polypeptide(L)'
;MKLELSKVVQGRCRLGQLKEMGRMGQHCLDIPGCLLYTHLGTVPHLTQDTLHTLSSLPTVTQVTLSNIAEHQDVLEEFKGGFKKFAGLHDTVLYCSLHDSAAQSPTGHTTNKTVSVWGSGGRIELTVAKFMALQRTVQPDWYQTMADGETWQTGISRKRVRKSVDRSLAHLDECLLVHQKSQHKVVIKVLHLKKLNYKVLHQLKVVFS
;
A
#
# COMPACT_ATOMS: atom_id res chain seq x y z
N MET A 1 9.69 -7.62 -10.96
CA MET A 1 8.21 -7.82 -11.06
C MET A 1 7.79 -7.67 -12.50
N LYS A 2 7.13 -8.70 -13.04
CA LYS A 2 6.73 -8.80 -14.44
C LYS A 2 5.26 -9.21 -14.53
N LEU A 3 4.47 -8.47 -15.29
CA LEU A 3 3.06 -8.81 -15.54
C LEU A 3 2.95 -9.62 -16.84
N GLU A 4 2.52 -10.87 -16.74
CA GLU A 4 2.27 -11.75 -17.89
C GLU A 4 0.76 -11.99 -18.03
N LEU A 5 0.21 -11.71 -19.21
CA LEU A 5 -1.21 -11.93 -19.48
C LEU A 5 -1.38 -13.19 -20.32
N SER A 6 -2.17 -14.12 -19.81
CA SER A 6 -2.57 -15.32 -20.55
C SER A 6 -3.75 -15.04 -21.48
N LYS A 7 -4.72 -14.22 -21.02
CA LYS A 7 -5.88 -13.85 -21.83
C LYS A 7 -6.40 -12.48 -21.45
N VAL A 8 -6.83 -11.72 -22.46
CA VAL A 8 -7.56 -10.47 -22.29
C VAL A 8 -8.91 -10.60 -22.96
N VAL A 9 -10.00 -10.54 -22.17
CA VAL A 9 -11.37 -10.69 -22.69
C VAL A 9 -11.99 -9.31 -22.87
N GLN A 10 -12.32 -8.97 -24.12
CA GLN A 10 -13.00 -7.71 -24.50
C GLN A 10 -12.31 -6.43 -23.97
N GLY A 11 -11.00 -6.49 -23.72
CA GLY A 11 -10.23 -5.38 -23.13
C GLY A 11 -10.58 -5.05 -21.66
N ARG A 12 -11.42 -5.86 -20.99
CA ARG A 12 -11.94 -5.59 -19.65
C ARG A 12 -11.39 -6.53 -18.59
N CYS A 13 -11.42 -7.84 -18.84
CA CYS A 13 -10.94 -8.84 -17.90
C CYS A 13 -9.56 -9.33 -18.31
N ARG A 14 -8.62 -9.33 -17.37
CA ARG A 14 -7.22 -9.71 -17.59
C ARG A 14 -6.91 -10.94 -16.75
N LEU A 15 -6.71 -12.07 -17.42
CA LEU A 15 -6.25 -13.31 -16.82
C LEU A 15 -4.73 -13.42 -17.03
N GLY A 16 -3.99 -13.72 -15.98
CA GLY A 16 -2.53 -13.83 -16.06
C GLY A 16 -1.88 -13.93 -14.70
N GLN A 17 -0.60 -13.57 -14.63
CA GLN A 17 0.22 -13.65 -13.43
C GLN A 17 1.10 -12.42 -13.27
N LEU A 18 1.28 -12.02 -12.01
CA LEU A 18 2.30 -11.09 -11.58
C LEU A 18 3.47 -11.90 -11.02
N LYS A 19 4.56 -12.00 -11.78
CA LYS A 19 5.75 -12.78 -11.45
C LYS A 19 6.85 -11.92 -10.86
N GLU A 20 7.87 -12.56 -10.31
CA GLU A 20 9.09 -11.93 -9.79
C GLU A 20 8.78 -10.85 -8.74
N MET A 21 7.91 -11.20 -7.80
CA MET A 21 7.52 -10.32 -6.70
C MET A 21 8.35 -10.58 -5.44
N GLY A 22 8.34 -9.59 -4.55
CA GLY A 22 9.14 -9.59 -3.32
C GLY A 22 10.61 -9.26 -3.57
N ARG A 23 11.35 -8.99 -2.50
CA ARG A 23 12.79 -8.67 -2.55
C ARG A 23 13.64 -9.69 -3.31
N MET A 24 13.31 -10.98 -3.19
CA MET A 24 14.04 -12.07 -3.84
C MET A 24 13.49 -12.44 -5.22
N GLY A 25 12.36 -11.86 -5.66
CA GLY A 25 11.75 -12.17 -6.96
C GLY A 25 11.24 -13.61 -7.10
N GLN A 26 10.94 -14.29 -5.99
CA GLN A 26 10.55 -15.71 -5.99
C GLN A 26 9.03 -15.93 -6.00
N HIS A 27 8.24 -14.89 -5.75
CA HIS A 27 6.79 -15.01 -5.60
C HIS A 27 6.04 -14.69 -6.90
N CYS A 28 4.92 -15.39 -7.09
CA CYS A 28 3.96 -15.15 -8.19
C CYS A 28 2.55 -14.97 -7.62
N LEU A 29 1.73 -14.10 -8.23
CA LEU A 29 0.31 -13.90 -7.89
C LEU A 29 -0.53 -14.03 -9.15
N ASP A 30 -1.49 -14.95 -9.14
CA ASP A 30 -2.51 -15.06 -10.19
C ASP A 30 -3.44 -13.83 -10.19
N ILE A 31 -3.82 -13.38 -11.38
CA ILE A 31 -4.79 -12.31 -11.57
C ILE A 31 -5.95 -12.78 -12.49
N PRO A 32 -7.22 -12.49 -12.14
CA PRO A 32 -7.67 -11.76 -10.94
C PRO A 32 -7.44 -12.58 -9.66
N GLY A 33 -7.16 -11.89 -8.56
CA GLY A 33 -6.87 -12.48 -7.25
C GLY A 33 -7.06 -11.46 -6.12
N CYS A 34 -6.83 -11.89 -4.89
CA CYS A 34 -6.90 -11.04 -3.70
C CYS A 34 -5.57 -11.04 -2.94
N LEU A 35 -5.48 -10.19 -1.91
CA LEU A 35 -4.37 -10.16 -0.95
C LEU A 35 -4.88 -10.73 0.38
N LEU A 36 -3.98 -11.33 1.17
CA LEU A 36 -4.32 -11.83 2.49
C LEU A 36 -4.49 -10.64 3.44
N TYR A 37 -5.71 -10.42 3.92
CA TYR A 37 -6.02 -9.36 4.87
C TYR A 37 -5.48 -9.71 6.27
N THR A 38 -4.84 -8.74 6.93
CA THR A 38 -4.38 -8.90 8.32
C THR A 38 -4.68 -7.67 9.14
N HIS A 39 -4.87 -7.88 10.44
CA HIS A 39 -4.87 -6.84 11.45
C HIS A 39 -3.59 -6.98 12.27
N LEU A 40 -2.72 -5.97 12.24
CA LEU A 40 -1.38 -5.99 12.85
C LEU A 40 -0.51 -7.21 12.42
N GLY A 41 -0.63 -7.66 11.18
CA GLY A 41 0.18 -8.79 10.67
C GLY A 41 -0.38 -10.17 10.99
N THR A 42 -1.49 -10.27 11.71
CA THR A 42 -2.16 -11.55 11.98
C THR A 42 -3.47 -11.63 11.20
N VAL A 43 -3.74 -12.79 10.60
CA VAL A 43 -5.05 -13.05 9.99
C VAL A 43 -6.09 -13.11 11.12
N PRO A 44 -7.18 -12.32 11.07
CA PRO A 44 -8.13 -12.27 12.17
C PRO A 44 -8.61 -13.66 12.58
N HIS A 45 -8.55 -13.93 13.89
CA HIS A 45 -8.98 -15.18 14.52
C HIS A 45 -8.18 -16.44 14.17
N LEU A 46 -7.07 -16.33 13.44
CA LEU A 46 -6.22 -17.47 13.09
C LEU A 46 -4.81 -17.32 13.66
N THR A 47 -4.33 -18.34 14.35
CA THR A 47 -2.90 -18.48 14.66
C THR A 47 -2.13 -18.83 13.40
N GLN A 48 -0.81 -18.62 13.40
CA GLN A 48 0.04 -19.04 12.26
C GLN A 48 -0.07 -20.54 12.02
N ASP A 49 -0.08 -21.37 13.07
CA ASP A 49 -0.25 -22.82 12.94
C ASP A 49 -1.56 -23.20 12.26
N THR A 50 -2.67 -22.54 12.63
CA THR A 50 -3.97 -22.76 11.99
C THR A 50 -3.96 -22.29 10.55
N LEU A 51 -3.36 -21.13 10.28
CA LEU A 51 -3.23 -20.56 8.94
C LEU A 51 -2.45 -21.51 8.01
N HIS A 52 -1.40 -22.16 8.51
CA HIS A 52 -0.61 -23.15 7.75
C HIS A 52 -1.39 -24.41 7.37
N THR A 53 -2.51 -24.72 8.02
CA THR A 53 -3.39 -25.83 7.61
C THR A 53 -4.25 -25.49 6.39
N LEU A 54 -4.39 -24.20 6.05
CA LEU A 54 -5.20 -23.75 4.93
C LEU A 54 -4.41 -23.86 3.62
N SER A 55 -5.05 -24.37 2.58
CA SER A 55 -4.51 -24.35 1.23
C SER A 55 -4.89 -23.06 0.49
N SER A 56 -4.14 -22.73 -0.56
CA SER A 56 -4.47 -21.64 -1.49
C SER A 56 -4.53 -20.24 -0.87
N LEU A 57 -3.70 -19.97 0.15
CA LEU A 57 -3.57 -18.62 0.71
C LEU A 57 -2.96 -17.64 -0.30
N PRO A 58 -3.40 -16.37 -0.32
CA PRO A 58 -2.79 -15.36 -1.16
C PRO A 58 -1.31 -15.14 -0.84
N THR A 59 -0.48 -15.06 -1.87
CA THR A 59 0.99 -14.89 -1.74
C THR A 59 1.39 -13.53 -1.17
N VAL A 60 0.52 -12.53 -1.27
CA VAL A 60 0.76 -11.17 -0.82
C VAL A 60 -0.07 -10.90 0.44
N THR A 61 0.60 -10.57 1.54
CA THR A 61 -0.02 -10.17 2.80
C THR A 61 -0.17 -8.66 2.87
N GLN A 62 -1.39 -8.19 3.10
CA GLN A 62 -1.69 -6.78 3.31
C GLN A 62 -1.59 -6.43 4.80
N VAL A 63 -0.84 -5.38 5.09
CA VAL A 63 -0.83 -4.67 6.37
C VAL A 63 -1.20 -3.20 6.14
N THR A 64 -1.52 -2.47 7.21
CA THR A 64 -2.03 -1.10 7.12
C THR A 64 -1.22 -0.18 8.02
N LEU A 65 -0.92 1.04 7.57
CA LEU A 65 -0.35 2.06 8.43
C LEU A 65 -1.32 2.53 9.51
N SER A 66 -2.63 2.39 9.30
CA SER A 66 -3.63 2.65 10.34
C SER A 66 -3.36 1.85 11.61
N ASN A 67 -2.97 0.58 11.46
CA ASN A 67 -2.71 -0.29 12.61
C ASN A 67 -1.24 -0.16 13.08
N ILE A 68 -0.30 0.06 12.17
CA ILE A 68 1.14 0.02 12.49
C ILE A 68 1.69 1.36 12.99
N ALA A 69 1.14 2.51 12.58
CA ALA A 69 1.79 3.81 12.78
C ALA A 69 1.96 4.21 14.26
N GLU A 70 1.10 3.73 15.15
CA GLU A 70 1.23 3.98 16.60
C GLU A 70 2.38 3.18 17.24
N HIS A 71 2.87 2.15 16.58
CA HIS A 71 3.92 1.25 17.06
C HIS A 71 5.30 1.55 16.44
N GLN A 72 5.49 2.74 15.89
CA GLN A 72 6.71 3.12 15.17
C GLN A 72 7.97 2.90 16.02
N ASP A 73 7.99 3.44 17.24
CA ASP A 73 9.16 3.45 18.12
C ASP A 73 9.60 2.02 18.49
N VAL A 74 8.62 1.12 18.72
CA VAL A 74 8.87 -0.30 19.01
C VAL A 74 9.53 -1.00 17.83
N LEU A 75 9.02 -0.74 16.62
CA LEU A 75 9.57 -1.34 15.40
C LEU A 75 10.95 -0.76 15.04
N GLU A 76 11.19 0.52 15.35
CA GLU A 76 12.49 1.18 15.19
C GLU A 76 13.55 0.56 16.11
N GLU A 77 13.18 0.24 17.37
CA GLU A 77 14.10 -0.46 18.28
C GLU A 77 14.34 -1.92 17.84
N PHE A 78 13.31 -2.60 17.33
CA PHE A 78 13.42 -3.99 16.87
C PHE A 78 14.35 -4.18 15.67
N LYS A 79 14.43 -3.19 14.75
CA LYS A 79 15.35 -3.14 13.57
C LYS A 79 15.20 -4.27 12.54
N GLY A 80 14.39 -5.30 12.80
CA GLY A 80 14.19 -6.46 11.93
C GLY A 80 13.13 -6.30 10.84
N GLY A 81 12.44 -5.16 10.79
CA GLY A 81 11.31 -4.94 9.89
C GLY A 81 10.02 -5.62 10.36
N PHE A 82 8.88 -5.21 9.78
CA PHE A 82 7.56 -5.66 10.25
C PHE A 82 7.30 -7.14 9.96
N LYS A 83 7.77 -7.63 8.81
CA LYS A 83 7.61 -9.04 8.43
C LYS A 83 8.19 -9.99 9.49
N LYS A 84 9.41 -9.69 9.97
CA LYS A 84 10.07 -10.46 11.03
C LYS A 84 9.40 -10.24 12.39
N PHE A 85 8.97 -9.02 12.68
CA PHE A 85 8.28 -8.68 13.94
C PHE A 85 6.98 -9.47 14.11
N ALA A 86 6.19 -9.58 13.04
CA ALA A 86 4.91 -10.29 13.04
C ALA A 86 5.02 -11.82 12.81
N GLY A 87 6.24 -12.37 12.70
CA GLY A 87 6.43 -13.79 12.39
C GLY A 87 5.86 -14.20 11.02
N LEU A 88 5.84 -13.28 10.06
CA LEU A 88 5.36 -13.56 8.71
C LEU A 88 6.47 -14.19 7.87
N HIS A 89 6.20 -15.39 7.36
CA HIS A 89 7.15 -16.15 6.55
C HIS A 89 6.63 -16.27 5.11
N ASP A 90 7.56 -16.40 4.15
CA ASP A 90 7.28 -16.74 2.75
C ASP A 90 6.15 -15.92 2.07
N THR A 91 6.06 -14.62 2.39
CA THR A 91 5.03 -13.74 1.83
C THR A 91 5.62 -12.43 1.31
N VAL A 92 4.99 -11.86 0.29
CA VAL A 92 5.23 -10.47 -0.14
C VAL A 92 4.43 -9.55 0.77
N LEU A 93 5.09 -8.58 1.42
CA LEU A 93 4.42 -7.64 2.31
C LEU A 93 3.97 -6.40 1.54
N TYR A 94 2.66 -6.14 1.51
CA TYR A 94 2.06 -4.92 0.98
C TYR A 94 1.56 -4.03 2.13
N CYS A 95 2.08 -2.80 2.21
CA CYS A 95 1.67 -1.82 3.19
C CYS A 95 0.70 -0.80 2.57
N SER A 96 -0.58 -0.90 2.93
CA SER A 96 -1.62 0.06 2.56
C SER A 96 -1.70 1.21 3.56
N LEU A 97 -2.26 2.35 3.14
CA LEU A 97 -2.37 3.51 4.02
C LEU A 97 -3.48 3.33 5.06
N HIS A 98 -4.65 2.89 4.62
CA HIS A 98 -5.85 2.73 5.44
C HIS A 98 -6.26 1.27 5.56
N ASP A 99 -6.86 0.92 6.70
CA ASP A 99 -7.56 -0.35 6.85
C ASP A 99 -8.91 -0.29 6.15
N SER A 100 -9.14 -1.18 5.18
CA SER A 100 -10.39 -1.26 4.44
C SER A 100 -11.56 -1.78 5.28
N ALA A 101 -11.30 -2.47 6.38
CA ALA A 101 -12.32 -2.96 7.29
C ALA A 101 -12.76 -1.91 8.34
N ALA A 102 -11.98 -0.84 8.51
CA ALA A 102 -12.25 0.21 9.49
C ALA A 102 -12.77 1.49 8.82
N GLN A 103 -13.79 2.10 9.44
CA GLN A 103 -14.23 3.43 9.03
C GLN A 103 -13.29 4.49 9.60
N SER A 104 -12.85 5.42 8.75
CA SER A 104 -12.01 6.56 9.15
C SER A 104 -12.78 7.87 8.97
N PRO A 105 -12.71 8.80 9.92
CA PRO A 105 -13.21 10.16 9.74
C PRO A 105 -12.64 10.82 8.48
N THR A 106 -13.46 11.64 7.81
CA THR A 106 -13.07 12.32 6.56
C THR A 106 -12.72 13.79 6.80
N GLY A 107 -11.99 14.43 5.88
CA GLY A 107 -11.63 15.84 5.94
C GLY A 107 -10.28 16.11 6.59
N HIS A 108 -9.48 15.08 6.84
CA HIS A 108 -8.18 15.19 7.51
C HIS A 108 -6.98 15.03 6.56
N THR A 109 -7.21 15.23 5.27
CA THR A 109 -6.16 15.30 4.25
C THR A 109 -5.90 16.75 3.83
N THR A 110 -4.65 17.18 4.03
CA THR A 110 -4.17 18.52 3.65
C THR A 110 -3.17 18.43 2.50
N ASN A 111 -2.57 19.57 2.14
CA ASN A 111 -1.47 19.57 1.17
C ASN A 111 -0.16 19.05 1.76
N LYS A 112 -0.02 19.02 3.09
CA LYS A 112 1.22 18.64 3.78
C LYS A 112 1.12 17.28 4.47
N THR A 113 -0.11 16.87 4.79
CA THR A 113 -0.34 15.72 5.67
C THR A 113 -1.53 14.88 5.24
N VAL A 114 -1.44 13.60 5.55
CA VAL A 114 -2.55 12.63 5.49
C VAL A 114 -2.69 12.00 6.86
N SER A 115 -3.91 11.83 7.35
CA SER A 115 -4.15 11.21 8.67
C SER A 115 -4.52 9.75 8.52
N VAL A 116 -4.07 8.92 9.46
CA VAL A 116 -4.56 7.55 9.68
C VAL A 116 -5.11 7.43 11.10
N TRP A 117 -5.88 6.38 11.37
CA TRP A 117 -6.50 6.14 12.67
C TRP A 117 -6.10 4.76 13.18
N GLY A 118 -5.39 4.74 14.30
CA GLY A 118 -5.07 3.52 15.03
C GLY A 118 -6.00 3.34 16.21
N SER A 119 -5.70 2.35 17.05
CA SER A 119 -6.45 2.11 18.29
C SER A 119 -6.33 3.29 19.26
N GLY A 120 -5.19 3.98 19.27
CA GLY A 120 -4.92 5.20 20.04
C GLY A 120 -5.49 6.49 19.44
N GLY A 121 -6.19 6.43 18.30
CA GLY A 121 -6.82 7.59 17.66
C GLY A 121 -6.04 8.13 16.45
N ARG A 122 -6.18 9.44 16.18
CA ARG A 122 -5.69 10.09 14.96
C ARG A 122 -4.17 10.25 14.97
N ILE A 123 -3.53 9.81 13.90
CA ILE A 123 -2.10 9.99 13.65
C ILE A 123 -1.91 10.77 12.36
N GLU A 124 -1.33 11.95 12.47
CA GLU A 124 -1.04 12.80 11.31
C GLU A 124 0.33 12.44 10.71
N LEU A 125 0.35 12.14 9.42
CA LEU A 125 1.55 11.74 8.68
C LEU A 125 1.98 12.87 7.75
N THR A 126 3.16 13.41 7.98
CA THR A 126 3.93 14.15 6.97
C THR A 126 4.65 13.16 6.06
N VAL A 127 5.13 13.60 4.89
CA VAL A 127 5.96 12.74 4.02
C VAL A 127 7.19 12.21 4.76
N ALA A 128 7.84 13.04 5.58
CA ALA A 128 9.00 12.61 6.36
C ALA A 128 8.65 11.48 7.36
N LYS A 129 7.55 11.63 8.10
CA LYS A 129 7.09 10.61 9.05
C LYS A 129 6.63 9.34 8.34
N PHE A 130 5.88 9.49 7.24
CA PHE A 130 5.45 8.37 6.41
C PHE A 130 6.65 7.57 5.87
N MET A 131 7.66 8.25 5.32
CA MET A 131 8.85 7.57 4.79
C MET A 131 9.73 6.99 5.90
N ALA A 132 9.71 7.54 7.12
CA ALA A 132 10.32 6.90 8.28
C ALA A 132 9.60 5.59 8.63
N LEU A 133 8.28 5.61 8.72
CA LEU A 133 7.47 4.40 8.90
C LEU A 133 7.74 3.35 7.82
N GLN A 134 7.79 3.72 6.54
CA GLN A 134 8.08 2.75 5.48
C GLN A 134 9.48 2.13 5.62
N ARG A 135 10.49 2.91 6.05
CA ARG A 135 11.84 2.40 6.34
C ARG A 135 11.85 1.42 7.51
N THR A 136 11.04 1.68 8.52
CA THR A 136 10.89 0.81 9.70
C THR A 136 10.11 -0.45 9.37
N VAL A 137 8.99 -0.33 8.66
CA VAL A 137 8.12 -1.46 8.26
C VAL A 137 8.79 -2.37 7.25
N GLN A 138 9.62 -1.81 6.36
CA GLN A 138 10.36 -2.54 5.35
C GLN A 138 9.48 -3.39 4.40
N PRO A 139 8.36 -2.87 3.87
CA PRO A 139 7.50 -3.67 3.01
C PRO A 139 8.15 -3.94 1.64
N ASP A 140 7.64 -4.96 0.95
CA ASP A 140 8.02 -5.21 -0.45
C ASP A 140 7.32 -4.20 -1.37
N TRP A 141 6.05 -3.89 -1.06
CA TRP A 141 5.23 -2.88 -1.75
C TRP A 141 4.59 -1.94 -0.73
N TYR A 142 4.43 -0.67 -1.07
CA TYR A 142 3.58 0.22 -0.28
C TYR A 142 2.71 1.12 -1.15
N GLN A 143 1.58 1.52 -0.58
CA GLN A 143 0.73 2.58 -1.11
C GLN A 143 1.28 3.93 -0.66
N THR A 144 1.53 4.84 -1.60
CA THR A 144 1.94 6.22 -1.24
C THR A 144 0.84 6.98 -0.51
N MET A 145 1.20 8.09 0.14
CA MET A 145 0.27 9.07 0.69
C MET A 145 -0.64 9.63 -0.42
N ALA A 146 -1.95 9.58 -0.22
CA ALA A 146 -2.92 10.01 -1.22
C ALA A 146 -4.18 10.60 -0.59
N ASP A 147 -4.82 11.52 -1.30
CA ASP A 147 -6.11 12.09 -0.92
C ASP A 147 -7.25 11.23 -1.50
N GLY A 148 -7.65 10.20 -0.75
CA GLY A 148 -8.67 9.22 -1.15
C GLY A 148 -10.12 9.65 -0.92
N GLU A 149 -10.36 10.83 -0.35
CA GLU A 149 -11.68 11.28 0.13
C GLU A 149 -12.53 11.90 -1.00
N THR A 150 -12.63 11.20 -2.14
CA THR A 150 -13.43 11.63 -3.30
C THR A 150 -14.53 10.63 -3.69
N TRP A 151 -14.92 9.76 -2.76
CA TRP A 151 -15.91 8.71 -3.00
C TRP A 151 -17.36 9.15 -2.73
N GLN A 152 -17.55 10.21 -1.94
CA GLN A 152 -18.89 10.73 -1.61
C GLN A 152 -19.61 11.30 -2.85
N THR A 153 -20.95 11.23 -2.84
CA THR A 153 -21.79 11.86 -3.86
C THR A 153 -21.77 13.38 -3.72
N GLY A 154 -21.96 14.11 -4.83
CA GLY A 154 -22.03 15.58 -4.82
C GLY A 154 -20.68 16.32 -4.71
N ILE A 155 -19.54 15.62 -4.80
CA ILE A 155 -18.22 16.26 -4.74
C ILE A 155 -17.97 17.13 -5.97
N SER A 156 -17.56 18.37 -5.73
CA SER A 156 -17.23 19.31 -6.80
C SER A 156 -16.01 18.88 -7.62
N ARG A 157 -16.00 19.22 -8.92
CA ARG A 157 -14.81 19.05 -9.78
C ARG A 157 -13.54 19.69 -9.19
N LYS A 158 -13.69 20.80 -8.47
CA LYS A 158 -12.60 21.48 -7.76
C LYS A 158 -11.98 20.58 -6.69
N ARG A 159 -12.79 19.86 -5.90
CA ARG A 159 -12.30 18.95 -4.86
C ARG A 159 -11.63 17.71 -5.43
N VAL A 160 -12.13 17.18 -6.55
CA VAL A 160 -11.49 16.07 -7.28
C VAL A 160 -10.13 16.50 -7.83
N ARG A 161 -10.04 17.67 -8.48
CA ARG A 161 -8.76 18.19 -8.95
C ARG A 161 -7.76 18.36 -7.81
N LYS A 162 -8.22 18.92 -6.68
CA LYS A 162 -7.38 19.09 -5.48
C LYS A 162 -6.85 17.76 -4.94
N SER A 163 -7.63 16.67 -4.99
CA SER A 163 -7.17 15.36 -4.52
C SER A 163 -6.06 14.81 -5.41
N VAL A 164 -6.21 14.94 -6.73
CA VAL A 164 -5.19 14.54 -7.71
C VAL A 164 -3.90 15.34 -7.50
N ASP A 165 -4.00 16.67 -7.41
CA ASP A 165 -2.83 17.55 -7.24
C ASP A 165 -2.08 17.23 -5.94
N ARG A 166 -2.80 16.97 -4.84
CA ARG A 166 -2.21 16.56 -3.55
C ARG A 166 -1.54 15.19 -3.63
N SER A 167 -2.20 14.20 -4.22
CA SER A 167 -1.64 12.85 -4.38
C SER A 167 -0.38 12.86 -5.23
N LEU A 168 -0.31 13.67 -6.28
CA LEU A 168 0.90 13.83 -7.09
C LEU A 168 2.01 14.54 -6.31
N ALA A 169 1.71 15.62 -5.60
CA ALA A 169 2.70 16.31 -4.77
C ALA A 169 3.31 15.38 -3.70
N HIS A 170 2.47 14.63 -2.98
CA HIS A 170 2.93 13.65 -1.99
C HIS A 170 3.77 12.54 -2.63
N LEU A 171 3.38 12.06 -3.82
CA LEU A 171 4.15 11.07 -4.56
C LEU A 171 5.54 11.60 -4.94
N ASP A 172 5.61 12.79 -5.50
CA ASP A 172 6.88 13.41 -5.92
C ASP A 172 7.83 13.55 -4.73
N GLU A 173 7.34 14.03 -3.58
CA GLU A 173 8.13 14.12 -2.35
C GLU A 173 8.58 12.74 -1.84
N CYS A 174 7.70 11.73 -1.84
CA CYS A 174 8.05 10.37 -1.45
C CYS A 174 9.13 9.78 -2.38
N LEU A 175 9.03 10.01 -3.69
CA LEU A 175 10.02 9.56 -4.68
C LEU A 175 11.38 10.23 -4.47
N LEU A 176 11.41 11.54 -4.17
CA LEU A 176 12.64 12.26 -3.86
C LEU A 176 13.35 11.70 -2.62
N VAL A 177 12.59 11.38 -1.57
CA VAL A 177 13.15 10.71 -0.38
C VAL A 177 13.61 9.29 -0.72
N HIS A 178 12.85 8.58 -1.54
CA HIS A 178 13.16 7.20 -1.92
C HIS A 178 14.43 7.10 -2.77
N GLN A 179 14.64 7.98 -3.75
CA GLN A 179 15.86 8.02 -4.57
C GLN A 179 17.14 8.25 -3.75
N LYS A 180 17.02 8.99 -2.64
CA LYS A 180 18.13 9.20 -1.70
C LYS A 180 18.38 7.98 -0.81
N SER A 181 17.41 7.07 -0.70
CA SER A 181 17.52 5.83 0.06
C SER A 181 17.99 4.68 -0.84
N GLN A 182 18.95 3.86 -0.38
CA GLN A 182 19.47 2.74 -1.17
C GLN A 182 18.51 1.52 -1.26
N HIS A 183 17.31 1.61 -0.68
CA HIS A 183 16.37 0.49 -0.61
C HIS A 183 15.49 0.42 -1.86
N LYS A 184 15.52 -0.71 -2.57
CA LYS A 184 14.63 -1.00 -3.71
C LYS A 184 13.28 -1.47 -3.20
N VAL A 185 12.26 -0.60 -3.21
CA VAL A 185 10.88 -0.92 -2.86
C VAL A 185 9.96 -0.50 -4.00
N VAL A 186 8.98 -1.33 -4.36
CA VAL A 186 8.05 -0.98 -5.44
C VAL A 186 6.92 -0.12 -4.88
N ILE A 187 6.81 1.11 -5.40
CA ILE A 187 5.79 2.07 -5.00
C ILE A 187 4.54 1.85 -5.85
N LYS A 188 3.40 1.58 -5.21
CA LYS A 188 2.10 1.55 -5.89
C LYS A 188 1.36 2.86 -5.59
N VAL A 189 1.01 3.58 -6.65
CA VAL A 189 0.05 4.69 -6.57
C VAL A 189 -1.19 4.28 -7.34
N LEU A 190 -2.25 3.96 -6.60
CA LEU A 190 -3.58 3.79 -7.16
C LEU A 190 -4.40 5.01 -6.77
N HIS A 191 -4.42 6.02 -7.64
CA HIS A 191 -5.48 7.02 -7.61
C HIS A 191 -6.07 7.14 -9.02
N LEU A 192 -7.16 6.43 -9.26
CA LEU A 192 -7.95 6.55 -10.48
C LEU A 192 -9.34 7.08 -10.12
N LYS A 193 -9.55 8.38 -10.34
CA LYS A 193 -10.85 8.86 -10.80
C LYS A 193 -10.67 9.81 -11.99
N LYS A 194 -11.35 9.44 -13.09
CA LYS A 194 -11.53 10.13 -14.38
C LYS A 194 -11.05 11.59 -14.40
N LEU A 195 -9.79 11.82 -14.75
CA LEU A 195 -9.30 13.06 -15.35
C LEU A 195 -8.22 12.67 -16.34
N ASN A 196 -8.62 12.55 -17.61
CA ASN A 196 -7.82 12.44 -18.85
C ASN A 196 -6.50 11.64 -18.84
N TYR A 197 -6.34 10.81 -19.87
CA TYR A 197 -5.23 9.88 -20.21
C TYR A 197 -3.77 10.32 -19.97
N LYS A 198 -3.48 11.59 -19.63
CA LYS A 198 -2.11 12.09 -19.35
C LYS A 198 -1.53 11.60 -18.02
N VAL A 199 -2.33 11.36 -16.97
CA VAL A 199 -1.80 10.93 -15.66
C VAL A 199 -1.28 9.47 -15.69
N LEU A 200 -1.82 8.63 -16.59
CA LEU A 200 -1.34 7.25 -16.79
C LEU A 200 0.13 7.19 -17.25
N HIS A 201 0.65 8.24 -17.89
CA HIS A 201 2.01 8.25 -18.40
C HIS A 201 3.07 8.42 -17.30
N GLN A 202 2.73 9.09 -16.19
CA GLN A 202 3.66 9.22 -15.05
C GLN A 202 3.77 7.93 -14.24
N LEU A 203 2.71 7.11 -14.20
CA LEU A 203 2.72 5.79 -13.57
C LEU A 203 3.52 4.72 -14.32
N LYS A 204 3.84 4.94 -15.60
CA LYS A 204 4.73 4.04 -16.37
C LYS A 204 6.19 4.11 -15.91
N VAL A 205 6.60 5.20 -15.25
CA VAL A 205 8.01 5.44 -14.88
C VAL A 205 8.48 4.56 -13.71
N VAL A 206 7.56 3.85 -13.02
CA VAL A 206 7.91 2.94 -11.90
C VAL A 206 7.96 1.47 -12.34
N PHE A 207 7.62 1.15 -13.60
CA PHE A 207 7.50 -0.24 -14.09
C PHE A 207 8.24 -0.50 -15.43
N SER A 208 9.23 0.32 -15.77
CA SER A 208 10.23 -0.01 -16.81
C SER A 208 11.59 -0.14 -16.15
#